data_AF-A0A918PKM7-F1
#
_entry.id   AF-A0A918PKM7-F1
#
_cell.length_a   1.000
_cell.length_b   1.000
_cell.length_c   1.000
_cell.angle_alpha   90.00
_cell.angle_beta   90.00
_cell.angle_gamma   90.00
#
_symmetry.space_group_name_H-M   'P 1'
#
loop_
_entity.id
_entity.type
_entity.pdbx_description
1 polymer ?
#
loop_
_entity_poly.entity_id
_entity_poly.type
_entity_poly.pdbx_seq_one_letter_code
_entity_poly.pdbx_strand_id
1 'polypeptide(L)'
;MKIIAIYTIVALLIVGGIFSLLSSHHSPDERLVGRWREISWQYEKLDSPSTASDASIFAISEHIKREISRDLVIHQAETWEILPHGQMQLHLQGGEIKALDWRLKGRGHILKLMGKNRPLEHYQIQKLNGDSLEVHFNSDLQTRGIIKMTFVKEHS
;
A
#
# COMPACT_ATOMS: atom_id res chain seq x y z
N MET A 1 14.50 -45.14 29.66
CA MET A 1 15.23 -44.66 28.45
C MET A 1 14.33 -44.51 27.22
N LYS A 2 13.56 -45.52 26.80
CA LYS A 2 12.65 -45.43 25.63
C LYS A 2 11.62 -44.29 25.70
N ILE A 3 11.03 -44.07 26.88
CA ILE A 3 10.02 -43.02 27.11
C ILE A 3 10.62 -41.62 26.95
N ILE A 4 11.83 -41.40 27.49
CA ILE A 4 12.55 -40.13 27.35
C ILE A 4 12.84 -39.86 25.86
N ALA A 5 13.33 -40.85 25.12
CA ALA A 5 13.60 -40.73 23.69
C ALA A 5 12.33 -40.38 22.86
N ILE A 6 11.19 -40.97 23.20
CA ILE A 6 9.90 -40.66 22.55
C ILE A 6 9.52 -39.20 22.82
N TYR A 7 9.60 -38.73 24.08
CA TYR A 7 9.31 -37.33 24.40
C TYR A 7 10.27 -36.36 23.72
N THR A 8 11.57 -36.71 23.59
CA THR A 8 12.53 -35.87 22.88
C THR A 8 12.19 -35.75 21.39
N ILE A 9 11.81 -36.85 20.74
CA ILE A 9 11.41 -36.85 19.32
C ILE A 9 10.13 -36.04 19.11
N VAL A 10 9.12 -36.22 19.97
CA VAL A 10 7.86 -35.48 19.90
C VAL A 10 8.12 -33.98 20.11
N ALA A 11 8.94 -33.61 21.08
CA ALA A 11 9.33 -32.21 21.30
C ALA A 11 10.04 -31.62 20.07
N LEU A 12 10.94 -32.38 19.45
CA LEU A 12 11.67 -31.92 18.25
C LEU A 12 10.74 -31.74 17.05
N LEU A 13 9.74 -32.62 16.88
CA LEU A 13 8.72 -32.48 15.84
C LEU A 13 7.81 -31.27 16.06
N ILE A 14 7.42 -30.99 17.31
CA ILE A 14 6.61 -29.81 17.64
C ILE A 14 7.42 -28.53 17.37
N VAL A 15 8.67 -28.48 17.82
CA VAL A 15 9.55 -27.32 17.58
C VAL A 15 9.82 -27.13 16.08
N GLY A 16 10.10 -28.22 15.35
CA GLY A 16 10.29 -28.20 13.90
C GLY A 16 9.04 -27.74 13.15
N GLY A 17 7.86 -28.18 13.56
CA GLY A 17 6.58 -27.75 13.01
C GLY A 17 6.32 -26.26 13.22
N ILE A 18 6.59 -25.74 14.42
CA ILE A 18 6.47 -24.30 14.73
C ILE A 18 7.45 -23.48 13.88
N PHE A 19 8.70 -23.93 13.74
CA PHE A 19 9.71 -23.26 12.91
C PHE A 19 9.31 -23.21 11.42
N SER A 20 8.76 -24.31 10.90
CA SER A 20 8.28 -24.37 9.52
C SER A 20 7.15 -23.38 9.25
N LEU A 21 6.22 -23.22 10.20
CA LEU A 21 5.11 -22.27 10.06
C LEU A 21 5.58 -20.81 10.10
N LEU A 22 6.58 -20.50 10.93
CA LEU A 22 7.18 -19.17 11.01
C LEU A 22 7.96 -18.78 9.74
N SER A 23 8.57 -19.76 9.07
CA SER A 23 9.42 -19.52 7.90
C SER A 23 8.62 -19.36 6.60
N SER A 24 7.39 -19.88 6.55
CA SER A 24 6.60 -19.94 5.32
C SER A 24 5.76 -18.69 5.04
N HIS A 25 5.83 -17.67 5.90
CA HIS A 25 5.17 -16.38 5.68
C HIS A 25 6.13 -15.44 4.94
N HIS A 26 5.94 -15.27 3.63
CA HIS A 26 6.55 -14.15 2.91
C HIS A 26 6.13 -12.86 3.61
N SER A 27 7.11 -12.04 3.96
CA SER A 27 6.81 -10.78 4.65
C SER A 27 6.00 -9.87 3.70
N PRO A 28 5.05 -9.06 4.21
CA PRO A 28 4.33 -8.08 3.39
C PRO A 28 5.29 -7.19 2.59
N ASP A 29 6.45 -6.91 3.17
CA ASP A 29 7.56 -6.17 2.59
C ASP A 29 8.05 -6.80 1.28
N GLU A 30 8.28 -8.12 1.25
CA GLU A 30 8.70 -8.86 0.04
C GLU A 30 7.64 -8.83 -1.05
N ARG A 31 6.35 -8.88 -0.69
CA ARG A 31 5.25 -8.84 -1.66
C ARG A 31 5.08 -7.45 -2.28
N LEU A 32 5.40 -6.40 -1.52
CA LEU A 32 5.31 -5.02 -1.94
C LEU A 32 6.43 -4.63 -2.91
N VAL A 33 7.61 -5.24 -2.80
CA VAL A 33 8.74 -4.97 -3.71
C VAL A 33 8.38 -5.30 -5.16
N GLY A 34 8.71 -4.36 -6.05
CA GLY A 34 8.46 -4.44 -7.48
C GLY A 34 8.01 -3.13 -8.09
N ARG A 35 7.69 -3.18 -9.39
CA ARG A 35 7.20 -2.03 -10.15
C ARG A 35 5.68 -2.10 -10.28
N TRP A 36 5.01 -1.01 -9.98
CA TRP A 36 3.56 -0.90 -9.86
C TRP A 36 3.08 0.27 -10.70
N ARG A 37 2.22 0.00 -11.68
CA ARG A 37 1.63 1.04 -12.54
C ARG A 37 0.22 1.37 -12.07
N GLU A 38 -0.07 2.65 -11.92
CA GLU A 38 -1.39 3.12 -11.54
C GLU A 38 -2.41 2.78 -12.65
N ILE A 39 -3.57 2.25 -12.27
CA ILE A 39 -4.67 1.94 -13.20
C ILE A 39 -5.96 2.69 -12.87
N SER A 40 -6.16 3.09 -11.60
CA SER A 40 -7.36 3.83 -11.22
C SER A 40 -7.16 4.69 -9.99
N TRP A 41 -7.83 5.84 -9.99
CA TRP A 41 -7.92 6.77 -8.88
C TRP A 41 -9.38 7.16 -8.67
N GLN A 42 -9.88 7.05 -7.43
CA GLN A 42 -11.26 7.33 -7.05
C GLN A 42 -11.26 8.11 -5.73
N TYR A 43 -12.19 9.04 -5.56
CA TYR A 43 -12.38 9.76 -4.31
C TYR A 43 -13.80 9.55 -3.80
N GLU A 44 -13.91 9.21 -2.52
CA GLU A 44 -15.17 8.96 -1.83
C GLU A 44 -15.34 10.01 -0.72
N LYS A 45 -16.49 10.68 -0.69
CA LYS A 45 -16.82 11.69 0.34
C LYS A 45 -17.63 11.02 1.46
N LEU A 46 -17.17 11.12 2.71
CA LEU A 46 -17.81 10.44 3.84
C LEU A 46 -19.07 11.16 4.37
N ASP A 47 -19.22 12.45 4.10
CA ASP A 47 -20.34 13.26 4.59
C ASP A 47 -21.31 13.67 3.46
N SER A 48 -22.36 12.88 3.24
CA SER A 48 -23.60 13.38 2.62
C SER A 48 -24.83 12.64 3.15
N PRO A 49 -25.53 13.18 4.17
CA PRO A 49 -26.86 12.74 4.52
C PRO A 49 -27.88 13.45 3.62
N SER A 50 -28.30 12.82 2.53
CA SER A 50 -29.66 12.94 1.95
C SER A 50 -29.71 12.47 0.48
N THR A 51 -30.63 11.55 0.25
CA THR A 51 -31.61 11.58 -0.85
C THR A 51 -31.09 11.96 -2.24
N ALA A 52 -30.66 10.96 -3.02
CA ALA A 52 -31.00 10.84 -4.44
C ALA A 52 -30.38 9.57 -5.03
N SER A 53 -31.25 8.72 -5.54
CA SER A 53 -31.09 7.90 -6.75
C SER A 53 -29.84 8.18 -7.59
N ASP A 54 -29.14 7.10 -7.94
CA ASP A 54 -28.39 6.87 -9.18
C ASP A 54 -27.53 8.02 -9.75
N ALA A 55 -26.22 7.74 -9.89
CA ALA A 55 -25.22 8.48 -10.68
C ALA A 55 -24.34 9.55 -10.00
N SER A 56 -24.30 9.65 -8.66
CA SER A 56 -23.37 10.58 -7.96
C SER A 56 -21.95 10.03 -7.73
N ILE A 57 -21.64 8.81 -8.19
CA ILE A 57 -20.32 8.18 -8.06
C ILE A 57 -19.28 8.75 -9.05
N PHE A 58 -19.69 9.47 -10.11
CA PHE A 58 -18.84 9.67 -11.30
C PHE A 58 -18.41 11.09 -11.67
N ALA A 59 -18.73 12.14 -10.92
CA ALA A 59 -18.40 13.50 -11.35
C ALA A 59 -17.88 14.38 -10.21
N ILE A 60 -16.71 14.03 -9.69
CA ILE A 60 -15.90 15.01 -8.95
C ILE A 60 -15.40 16.01 -9.97
N SER A 61 -15.64 17.31 -9.72
CA SER A 61 -15.13 18.35 -10.59
C SER A 61 -13.61 18.29 -10.64
N GLU A 62 -13.02 18.42 -11.84
CA GLU A 62 -11.57 18.45 -12.08
C GLU A 62 -10.82 19.50 -11.21
N HIS A 63 -11.55 20.44 -10.62
CA HIS A 63 -11.04 21.40 -9.65
C HIS A 63 -10.69 20.75 -8.30
N ILE A 64 -11.59 19.96 -7.73
CA ILE A 64 -11.39 19.28 -6.43
C ILE A 64 -10.26 18.25 -6.56
N LYS A 65 -10.23 17.52 -7.68
CA LYS A 65 -9.14 16.60 -8.00
C LYS A 65 -7.79 17.33 -8.04
N ARG A 66 -7.70 18.49 -8.70
CA ARG A 66 -6.49 19.31 -8.77
C ARG A 66 -6.07 19.87 -7.41
N GLU A 67 -7.01 20.21 -6.55
CA GLU A 67 -6.73 20.76 -5.23
C GLU A 67 -6.19 19.68 -4.28
N ILE A 68 -6.85 18.51 -4.24
CA ILE A 68 -6.39 17.36 -3.46
C ILE A 68 -5.03 16.86 -3.97
N SER A 69 -4.84 16.79 -5.29
CA SER A 69 -3.61 16.26 -5.89
C SER A 69 -2.42 17.21 -5.81
N ARG A 70 -2.61 18.52 -5.64
CA ARG A 70 -1.53 19.50 -5.60
C ARG A 70 -0.53 19.20 -4.49
N ASP A 71 -1.02 18.72 -3.35
CA ASP A 71 -0.20 18.48 -2.16
C ASP A 71 0.24 17.02 -2.03
N LEU A 72 -0.27 16.12 -2.89
CA LEU A 72 0.07 14.70 -2.89
C LEU A 72 1.26 14.43 -3.82
N VAL A 73 2.32 13.82 -3.27
CA VAL A 73 3.54 13.46 -4.01
C VAL A 73 3.25 12.50 -5.17
N ILE A 74 2.25 11.66 -4.97
CA ILE A 74 1.91 10.50 -5.80
C ILE A 74 1.08 10.81 -7.04
N HIS A 75 0.35 11.93 -7.11
CA HIS A 75 -0.44 12.24 -8.31
C HIS A 75 0.41 12.65 -9.52
N GLN A 76 1.71 12.83 -9.31
CA GLN A 76 2.64 13.14 -10.38
C GLN A 76 3.27 11.88 -11.01
N ALA A 77 3.12 10.71 -10.37
CA ALA A 77 3.87 9.48 -10.68
C ALA A 77 2.97 8.37 -11.23
N GLU A 78 3.15 8.02 -12.50
CA GLU A 78 2.39 6.94 -13.14
C GLU A 78 2.83 5.56 -12.65
N THR A 79 4.10 5.45 -12.26
CA THR A 79 4.72 4.18 -11.88
C THR A 79 5.52 4.32 -10.60
N TRP A 80 5.28 3.39 -9.69
CA TRP A 80 5.95 3.25 -8.41
C TRP A 80 6.89 2.06 -8.47
N GLU A 81 8.16 2.29 -8.26
CA GLU A 81 9.16 1.23 -8.14
C GLU A 81 9.59 1.13 -6.69
N ILE A 82 9.11 0.10 -6.01
CA ILE A 82 9.38 -0.17 -4.61
C ILE A 82 10.58 -1.11 -4.55
N LEU A 83 11.71 -0.58 -4.09
CA LEU A 83 12.97 -1.29 -3.99
C LEU A 83 13.11 -1.94 -2.60
N PRO A 84 13.91 -3.02 -2.50
CA PRO A 84 14.35 -3.54 -1.22
C PRO A 84 15.00 -2.46 -0.34
N HIS A 85 15.04 -2.71 0.97
CA HIS A 85 15.70 -1.83 1.95
C HIS A 85 15.07 -0.44 2.17
N GLY A 86 13.79 -0.28 1.80
CA GLY A 86 13.04 0.92 2.15
C GLY A 86 13.26 2.10 1.20
N GLN A 87 13.74 1.85 -0.02
CA GLN A 87 13.85 2.88 -1.08
C GLN A 87 12.72 2.74 -2.09
N MET A 88 12.21 3.86 -2.58
CA MET A 88 11.15 3.92 -3.58
C MET A 88 11.50 4.96 -4.63
N GLN A 89 11.22 4.63 -5.89
CA GLN A 89 11.35 5.54 -7.01
C GLN A 89 9.97 5.79 -7.62
N LEU A 90 9.63 7.07 -7.74
CA LEU A 90 8.43 7.54 -8.42
C LEU A 90 8.82 8.01 -9.82
N HIS A 91 8.26 7.35 -10.83
CA HIS A 91 8.45 7.69 -12.24
C HIS A 91 7.31 8.61 -12.67
N LEU A 92 7.66 9.87 -12.96
CA LEU A 92 6.71 10.94 -13.27
C LEU A 92 6.40 11.01 -14.76
N GLN A 93 5.25 11.61 -15.13
CA GLN A 93 4.82 11.77 -16.54
C GLN A 93 5.83 12.51 -17.45
N GLY A 94 6.83 13.20 -16.88
CA GLY A 94 7.90 13.89 -17.61
C GLY A 94 9.22 13.12 -17.68
N GLY A 95 9.28 11.87 -17.24
CA GLY A 95 10.52 11.08 -17.15
C GLY A 95 11.43 11.47 -15.97
N GLU A 96 11.01 12.43 -15.14
CA GLU A 96 11.67 12.76 -13.89
C GLU A 96 11.45 11.61 -12.89
N ILE A 97 12.52 11.19 -12.19
CA ILE A 97 12.48 10.16 -11.15
C ILE A 97 12.66 10.83 -9.79
N LYS A 98 11.70 10.64 -8.89
CA LYS A 98 11.80 11.10 -7.50
C LYS A 98 12.07 9.93 -6.57
N ALA A 99 13.16 10.01 -5.82
CA ALA A 99 13.49 9.03 -4.79
C ALA A 99 12.84 9.41 -3.45
N LEU A 100 12.24 8.43 -2.79
CA LEU A 100 11.63 8.52 -1.46
C LEU A 100 12.06 7.33 -0.61
N ASP A 101 11.99 7.49 0.71
CA ASP A 101 12.10 6.36 1.61
C ASP A 101 10.70 5.82 1.96
N TRP A 102 10.56 4.51 2.07
CA TRP A 102 9.31 3.86 2.46
C TRP A 102 9.50 2.91 3.64
N ARG A 103 8.45 2.76 4.44
CA ARG A 103 8.37 1.74 5.51
C ARG A 103 6.95 1.23 5.68
N LEU A 104 6.82 -0.05 6.03
CA LEU A 104 5.57 -0.64 6.48
C LEU A 104 5.41 -0.54 8.00
N LYS A 105 4.19 -0.23 8.45
CA LYS A 105 3.77 -0.25 9.86
C LYS A 105 2.45 -1.00 10.00
N GLY A 106 2.05 -1.26 11.25
CA GLY A 106 0.75 -1.87 11.56
C GLY A 106 0.57 -3.23 10.89
N ARG A 107 1.55 -4.14 11.05
CA ARG A 107 1.55 -5.49 10.45
C ARG A 107 1.52 -5.51 8.91
N GLY A 108 2.00 -4.45 8.26
CA GLY A 108 2.02 -4.36 6.79
C GLY A 108 0.81 -3.68 6.17
N HIS A 109 -0.11 -3.14 6.98
CA HIS A 109 -1.31 -2.45 6.49
C HIS A 109 -1.13 -0.95 6.30
N ILE A 110 -0.01 -0.37 6.76
CA ILE A 110 0.25 1.07 6.62
C ILE A 110 1.58 1.26 5.90
N LEU A 111 1.51 1.78 4.67
CA LEU A 111 2.67 2.23 3.91
C LEU A 111 2.94 3.71 4.24
N LYS A 112 4.14 3.99 4.71
CA LYS A 112 4.61 5.35 4.99
C LYS A 112 5.62 5.78 3.95
N LEU A 113 5.38 6.92 3.30
CA LEU A 113 6.32 7.54 2.38
C LEU A 113 6.96 8.77 3.02
N MET A 114 8.28 8.84 2.98
CA MET A 114 9.09 9.90 3.59
C MET A 114 9.91 10.59 2.48
N GLY A 115 9.56 11.84 2.19
CA GLY A 115 10.36 12.70 1.33
C GLY A 115 11.33 13.55 2.15
N LYS A 116 12.49 13.91 1.59
CA LYS A 116 13.50 14.75 2.26
C LYS A 116 12.98 16.13 2.73
N ASN A 117 11.93 16.67 2.09
CA ASN A 117 11.43 18.03 2.32
C ASN A 117 9.88 18.12 2.22
N ARG A 118 9.18 17.00 2.41
CA ARG A 118 7.73 16.92 2.24
C ARG A 118 7.06 16.24 3.44
N PRO A 119 5.77 16.53 3.70
CA PRO A 119 5.04 15.88 4.78
C PRO A 119 5.07 14.36 4.62
N LEU A 120 5.11 13.68 5.76
CA LEU A 120 5.01 12.23 5.85
C LEU A 120 3.62 11.80 5.36
N GLU A 121 3.57 11.02 4.28
CA GLU A 121 2.32 10.50 3.75
C GLU A 121 2.04 9.10 4.30
N HIS A 122 0.78 8.83 4.64
CA HIS A 122 0.32 7.55 5.17
C HIS A 122 -0.75 6.96 4.26
N TYR A 123 -0.48 5.74 3.79
CA TYR A 123 -1.37 4.97 2.94
C TYR A 123 -1.79 3.71 3.66
N GLN A 124 -3.09 3.44 3.68
CA GLN A 124 -3.63 2.18 4.17
C GLN A 124 -3.67 1.18 3.02
N ILE A 125 -2.92 0.09 3.13
CA ILE A 125 -2.97 -1.01 2.17
C ILE A 125 -4.24 -1.81 2.43
N GLN A 126 -5.19 -1.74 1.50
CA GLN A 126 -6.42 -2.55 1.54
C GLN A 126 -6.23 -3.90 0.84
N LYS A 127 -5.40 -3.92 -0.19
CA LYS A 127 -5.10 -5.14 -0.95
C LYS A 127 -3.64 -5.13 -1.36
N LEU A 128 -2.95 -6.24 -1.10
CA LEU A 128 -1.62 -6.51 -1.61
C LEU A 128 -1.55 -7.99 -1.99
N ASN A 129 -1.60 -8.27 -3.28
CA ASN A 129 -1.38 -9.60 -3.83
C ASN A 129 -0.30 -9.58 -4.92
N GLY A 130 -0.07 -10.71 -5.60
CA GLY A 130 1.01 -10.83 -6.59
C GLY A 130 0.96 -9.77 -7.69
N ASP A 131 -0.24 -9.34 -8.09
CA ASP A 131 -0.45 -8.51 -9.28
C ASP A 131 -1.18 -7.20 -8.99
N SER A 132 -1.72 -7.02 -7.78
CA SER A 132 -2.61 -5.91 -7.44
C SER A 132 -2.25 -5.32 -6.07
N LEU A 133 -2.09 -3.99 -6.08
CA LEU A 133 -1.92 -3.16 -4.90
C LEU A 133 -3.05 -2.14 -4.86
N GLU A 134 -3.81 -2.12 -3.77
CA GLU A 134 -4.82 -1.11 -3.49
C GLU A 134 -4.44 -0.38 -2.21
N VAL A 135 -4.33 0.95 -2.31
CA VAL A 135 -4.01 1.82 -1.18
C VAL A 135 -5.05 2.91 -1.05
N HIS A 136 -5.36 3.24 0.20
CA HIS A 136 -6.26 4.32 0.56
C HIS A 136 -5.48 5.44 1.25
N PHE A 137 -5.76 6.67 0.85
CA PHE A 137 -5.23 7.87 1.49
C PHE A 137 -6.38 8.68 2.07
N ASN A 138 -6.30 8.98 3.37
CA ASN A 138 -7.29 9.82 4.03
C ASN A 138 -6.86 11.28 3.88
N SER A 139 -7.65 12.05 3.14
CA SER A 139 -7.39 13.47 2.97
C SER A 139 -7.98 14.25 4.14
N ASP A 140 -7.13 15.03 4.81
CA ASP A 140 -7.53 15.93 5.91
C ASP A 140 -8.18 17.24 5.40
N LEU A 141 -8.38 17.35 4.07
CA LEU A 141 -9.21 18.42 3.50
C LEU A 141 -10.61 18.36 4.10
N GLN A 142 -11.21 19.53 4.30
CA GLN A 142 -12.41 19.84 5.12
C GLN A 142 -13.69 19.01 4.83
N THR A 143 -13.64 18.01 3.96
CA THR A 143 -14.75 17.14 3.54
C THR A 143 -14.55 15.65 3.85
N ARG A 144 -13.55 15.25 4.67
CA ARG A 144 -13.34 13.86 5.14
C ARG A 144 -13.43 12.86 3.99
N GLY A 145 -12.53 12.97 3.01
CA GLY A 145 -12.54 12.11 1.83
C GLY A 145 -11.53 10.98 1.90
N ILE A 146 -11.89 9.82 1.33
CA ILE A 146 -10.98 8.70 1.11
C ILE A 146 -10.60 8.68 -0.36
N ILE A 147 -9.30 8.74 -0.65
CA ILE A 147 -8.76 8.49 -1.98
C ILE A 147 -8.41 7.03 -2.08
N LYS A 148 -9.00 6.33 -3.05
CA LYS A 148 -8.65 4.96 -3.41
C LYS A 148 -7.80 4.96 -4.67
N MET A 149 -6.65 4.30 -4.58
CA MET A 149 -5.75 4.08 -5.71
C MET A 149 -5.54 2.59 -5.93
N THR A 150 -5.50 2.19 -7.19
CA THR A 150 -5.23 0.80 -7.56
C THR A 150 -4.11 0.75 -8.56
N PHE A 151 -3.18 -0.17 -8.32
CA PHE A 151 -2.01 -0.42 -9.12
C PHE A 151 -1.97 -1.87 -9.56
N VAL A 152 -1.35 -2.09 -10.71
CA VAL A 152 -1.01 -3.44 -11.21
C VAL A 152 0.50 -3.62 -11.23
N LYS A 153 0.96 -4.82 -10.94
CA LYS A 153 2.39 -5.13 -10.99
C LYS A 153 2.84 -5.21 -12.45
N GLU A 154 3.86 -4.44 -12.80
CA GLU A 154 4.51 -4.56 -14.10
C GLU A 154 5.40 -5.80 -14.11
N HIS A 155 5.14 -6.67 -15.07
CA HIS A 155 5.96 -7.82 -15.37
C HIS A 155 6.86 -7.42 -16.54
N SER A 156 8.15 -7.21 -16.25
CA SER A 156 9.18 -6.95 -17.26
C SER A 156 9.67 -8.25 -17.90
#